data_AF-A0A1E7IDZ0-F1
#
_entry.id   AF-A0A1E7IDZ0-F1
#
_cell.length_a   1.000
_cell.length_b   1.000
_cell.length_c   1.000
_cell.angle_alpha   90.00
_cell.angle_beta   90.00
_cell.angle_gamma   90.00
#
_symmetry.space_group_name_H-M   'P 1'
#
loop_
_entity.id
_entity.type
_entity.pdbx_description
1 polymer ?
#
loop_
_entity_poly.entity_id
_entity_poly.type
_entity_poly.pdbx_seq_one_letter_code
_entity_poly.pdbx_strand_id
1 'polypeptide(L)' 'MIKLTEIKKKLTRLPVDKLDEVEDFLGFLLSRHEKKGTDVAQMKGIWAGKGFERIDAKKEIKSLRKDLSKSILKRGV' A
#
# COMPACT_ATOMS: atom_id res chain seq x y z
N MET A 1 -4.56 -21.51 -28.53
CA MET A 1 -5.01 -20.16 -28.14
C MET A 1 -6.46 -20.02 -28.59
N ILE A 2 -7.41 -19.93 -27.67
CA ILE A 2 -8.82 -19.77 -28.04
C ILE A 2 -8.99 -18.35 -28.57
N LYS A 3 -9.52 -18.18 -29.78
CA LYS A 3 -9.71 -16.86 -30.39
C LYS A 3 -10.96 -16.20 -29.79
N LEU A 4 -10.89 -14.90 -29.50
CA LEU A 4 -12.02 -14.11 -28.95
C LEU A 4 -13.33 -14.32 -29.75
N THR A 5 -13.20 -14.47 -31.07
CA THR A 5 -14.31 -14.70 -31.99
C THR A 5 -15.06 -16.02 -31.72
N GLU A 6 -14.36 -17.06 -31.27
CA GLU A 6 -14.97 -18.36 -30.95
C GLU A 6 -15.73 -18.32 -29.63
N ILE A 7 -15.22 -17.57 -28.65
CA ILE A 7 -15.87 -17.35 -27.36
C ILE A 7 -17.16 -16.56 -27.56
N LYS A 8 -17.11 -15.45 -28.30
CA LYS A 8 -18.31 -14.66 -28.62
C LYS A 8 -19.40 -15.49 -29.29
N LYS A 9 -19.04 -16.30 -30.29
CA LYS A 9 -19.99 -17.21 -30.97
C LYS A 9 -20.62 -18.25 -30.03
N LYS A 10 -19.88 -18.72 -29.03
CA LYS A 10 -20.39 -19.66 -28.03
C LYS A 10 -21.32 -18.97 -27.03
N LEU A 11 -20.98 -17.75 -26.59
CA LEU A 11 -21.86 -16.94 -25.71
C LEU A 11 -23.19 -16.59 -26.37
N THR A 12 -23.21 -16.26 -27.66
CA THR A 12 -24.46 -15.94 -28.37
C THR A 12 -25.39 -17.14 -28.58
N ARG A 13 -24.91 -18.36 -28.36
CA ARG A 13 -25.67 -19.61 -28.52
C ARG A 13 -26.16 -20.17 -27.18
N LEU A 14 -25.81 -19.52 -26.08
CA LEU A 14 -26.24 -19.95 -24.76
C LEU A 14 -27.73 -19.60 -24.56
N PRO A 15 -28.51 -20.52 -23.97
CA PRO A 15 -29.85 -20.22 -23.48
C PRO A 15 -29.84 -19.06 -22.49
N VAL A 16 -30.90 -18.26 -22.48
CA VAL A 16 -31.01 -17.04 -21.64
C VAL A 16 -30.89 -17.39 -20.15
N ASP A 17 -31.43 -18.52 -19.73
CA ASP A 17 -31.36 -19.09 -18.37
C ASP A 17 -29.94 -19.47 -17.92
N LYS A 18 -28.97 -19.48 -18.84
CA LYS A 18 -27.56 -19.77 -18.56
C LYS A 18 -26.66 -18.53 -18.62
N LEU A 19 -27.20 -17.37 -18.98
CA LEU A 19 -26.43 -16.13 -19.02
C LEU A 19 -26.07 -15.65 -17.61
N ASP A 20 -26.98 -15.78 -16.66
CA ASP A 20 -26.75 -15.41 -15.25
C ASP A 20 -25.62 -16.26 -14.64
N GLU A 21 -25.61 -17.57 -14.91
CA GLU A 21 -24.55 -18.49 -14.47
C GLU A 21 -23.17 -18.12 -15.07
N VAL A 22 -23.16 -17.62 -16.32
CA VAL A 22 -21.94 -17.13 -16.97
C VAL A 22 -21.47 -15.82 -16.35
N GLU A 23 -22.38 -14.91 -16.00
CA GLU A 23 -22.06 -13.65 -15.32
C GLU A 23 -21.45 -13.91 -13.94
N ASP A 24 -22.04 -14.80 -13.14
CA ASP A 24 -21.52 -15.21 -11.84
C ASP A 24 -20.12 -15.85 -11.96
N PHE A 25 -19.92 -16.71 -12.95
CA PHE A 25 -18.63 -17.36 -13.19
C PHE A 25 -17.55 -16.36 -13.63
N LEU A 26 -17.90 -15.39 -14.49
CA LEU A 26 -17.00 -14.30 -14.87
C LEU A 26 -16.65 -13.42 -13.69
N GLY A 27 -17.63 -13.07 -12.84
CA GLY A 27 -17.41 -12.34 -11.59
C GLY A 27 -16.43 -13.07 -10.67
N PHE A 28 -16.61 -14.38 -10.48
CA PHE A 28 -15.67 -15.20 -9.71
C PHE A 28 -14.25 -15.20 -10.29
N LEU A 29 -14.10 -15.38 -11.60
CA LEU A 29 -12.79 -15.38 -12.25
C LEU A 29 -12.08 -14.02 -12.11
N LEU A 30 -12.81 -12.92 -12.31
CA LEU A 30 -12.27 -11.56 -12.18
C LEU A 30 -11.90 -11.23 -10.73
N SER A 31 -12.71 -11.66 -9.76
CA SER A 31 -12.43 -11.47 -8.33
C SER A 31 -11.14 -12.16 -7.86
N ARG A 32 -10.71 -13.24 -8.54
CA ARG A 32 -9.44 -13.92 -8.25
C ARG A 32 -8.25 -13.19 -8.85
N HIS A 33 -8.44 -12.46 -9.95
CA HIS A 33 -7.39 -11.68 -10.61
C HIS A 33 -7.07 -10.39 -9.84
N GLU A 34 -8.08 -9.72 -9.28
CA GLU A 34 -7.91 -8.48 -8.52
C GLU A 34 -7.22 -8.65 -7.16
N LYS A 35 -7.19 -9.88 -6.61
CA LYS A 35 -6.54 -10.17 -5.31
C LYS A 35 -5.01 -10.14 -5.33
N LYS A 36 -4.37 -9.78 -6.45
CA LYS A 36 -2.94 -9.41 -6.49
C LYS A 36 -2.71 -7.93 -6.16
N GLY A 37 -3.52 -7.36 -5.27
CA GLY A 37 -3.11 -6.15 -4.56
C GLY A 37 -1.84 -6.48 -3.78
N THR A 38 -0.76 -5.76 -4.05
CA THR A 38 0.50 -5.84 -3.30
C THR A 38 0.17 -5.75 -1.82
N ASP A 39 0.47 -6.80 -1.06
CA ASP A 39 0.41 -6.73 0.40
C ASP A 39 1.23 -5.52 0.82
N VAL A 40 0.56 -4.49 1.36
CA VAL A 40 1.24 -3.34 1.94
C VAL A 40 1.93 -3.90 3.18
N ALA A 41 3.21 -4.28 3.01
CA ALA A 41 4.01 -4.84 4.08
C ALA A 41 3.92 -3.89 5.28
N GLN A 42 3.33 -4.37 6.37
CA GLN A 42 3.17 -3.56 7.56
C GLN A 42 4.57 -3.23 8.10
N MET A 43 5.01 -1.99 7.91
CA MET A 43 6.33 -1.52 8.34
C MET A 43 6.45 -1.38 9.86
N LYS A 44 5.42 -1.76 10.61
CA LYS A 44 5.36 -1.67 12.07
C LYS A 44 6.39 -2.63 12.66
N GLY A 45 7.39 -2.07 13.34
CA GLY A 45 8.45 -2.83 14.01
C GLY A 45 9.74 -3.01 13.22
N ILE A 46 9.85 -2.49 11.99
CA ILE A 46 11.11 -2.56 11.20
C ILE A 46 12.30 -1.93 11.96
N TRP A 47 12.04 -0.87 12.72
CA TRP A 47 13.05 -0.14 13.48
C TRP A 47 13.19 -0.60 14.94
N ALA A 48 12.44 -1.62 15.36
CA ALA A 48 12.50 -2.15 16.72
C ALA A 48 13.85 -2.85 16.99
N GLY A 49 14.48 -2.54 18.11
CA GLY A 49 15.79 -3.05 18.52
C GLY A 49 16.96 -2.44 17.75
N LYS A 50 16.73 -1.43 16.89
CA LYS A 50 17.78 -0.78 16.10
C LYS A 50 18.38 0.45 16.78
N GLY A 51 18.00 0.74 18.03
CA GLY A 51 18.58 1.81 18.85
C GLY A 51 17.87 3.15 18.74
N PHE A 52 16.82 3.25 17.91
CA PHE A 52 15.98 4.44 17.79
C PHE A 52 15.06 4.65 18.99
N GLU A 53 14.88 3.63 19.84
CA GLU A 53 14.02 3.67 21.02
C GLU A 53 14.54 4.62 22.11
N ARG A 54 15.84 4.88 22.12
CA ARG A 54 16.52 5.69 23.14
C ARG A 54 16.76 7.13 22.70
N ILE A 55 16.41 7.48 21.46
CA ILE A 55 16.62 8.82 20.92
C ILE A 55 15.47 9.72 21.40
N ASP A 56 15.75 10.57 22.39
CA ASP A 56 14.85 11.67 22.77
C ASP A 56 15.16 12.91 21.92
N ALA A 57 14.63 12.90 20.69
CA ALA A 57 14.80 13.98 19.74
C ALA A 57 14.34 15.34 20.31
N LYS A 58 13.34 15.37 21.21
CA LYS A 58 12.87 16.62 21.82
C LYS A 58 13.92 17.21 22.75
N LYS A 59 14.57 16.37 23.55
CA LYS A 59 15.66 16.80 24.45
C LYS A 59 16.86 17.33 23.67
N GLU A 60 17.26 16.64 22.60
CA GLU A 60 18.37 17.07 21.73
C GLU A 60 18.08 18.39 21.01
N ILE A 61 16.87 18.54 20.46
CA ILE A 61 16.45 19.80 19.83
C ILE A 61 16.45 20.94 20.85
N LYS A 62 16.02 20.68 22.08
CA LYS A 62 16.00 21.69 23.15
C LYS A 62 17.42 22.12 23.55
N SER A 63 18.37 21.20 23.66
CA SER A 63 19.77 21.55 23.94
C SER A 63 20.38 22.35 22.80
N LEU A 64 20.19 21.92 21.55
CA LEU A 64 20.68 22.63 20.37
C LEU A 64 20.13 24.06 20.30
N ARG A 65 18.83 24.26 20.58
CA ARG A 65 18.23 25.60 20.62
C ARG A 65 18.86 26.47 21.71
N LYS A 66 19.10 25.92 22.90
CA LYS A 66 19.72 26.64 24.02
C LYS A 66 21.15 27.07 23.70
N ASP A 67 21.92 26.18 23.06
CA ASP A 67 23.30 26.47 22.68
C ASP A 67 23.36 27.50 21.55
N LEU A 68 22.44 27.42 20.58
CA LEU A 68 22.28 28.45 19.55
C LEU A 68 21.95 29.83 20.16
N SER A 69 21.00 29.90 21.09
CA SER A 69 20.66 31.16 21.78
C SER A 69 21.85 31.74 22.53
N LYS A 70 22.63 30.91 23.23
CA LYS A 70 23.86 31.34 23.90
C LYS A 70 24.93 31.83 22.92
N SER A 71 25.09 31.15 21.79
CA SER A 71 26.05 31.55 20.75
C SER A 71 25.68 32.89 20.12
N ILE A 72 24.38 33.16 19.92
CA ILE A 72 23.90 34.44 19.41
C ILE A 72 24.15 35.55 20.43
N LEU A 73 23.83 35.32 21.72
CA LEU A 73 24.10 36.29 22.79
C LEU A 73 25.58 36.64 22.90
N LYS A 74 26.48 35.66 22.79
CA LYS A 74 27.94 35.87 22.85
C LYS A 74 28.52 36.63 21.65
N ARG A 75 27.81 36.70 20.52
CA ARG A 75 28.23 37.48 19.33
C ARG A 75 27.71 38.91 19.34
N GLY A 76 26.76 39.23 20.22
CA GLY A 76 26.18 40.57 20.38
C GLY A 76 26.84 41.43 21.46
N VAL A 77 27.99 41.00 21.99
CA VAL A 77 28.87 41.75 22.89
C VAL A 77 30.21 41.95 22.18
#